data_AF-A0A8M1RSC6-F1
#
_entry.id   AF-A0A8M1RSC6-F1
#
_cell.length_a   1.000
_cell.length_b   1.000
_cell.length_c   1.000
_cell.angle_alpha   90.00
_cell.angle_beta   90.00
_cell.angle_gamma   90.00
#
_symmetry.space_group_name_H-M   'P 1'
#
loop_
_entity.id
_entity.type
_entity.pdbx_description
1 polymer ?
#
loop_
_entity_poly.entity_id
_entity_poly.type
_entity_poly.pdbx_seq_one_letter_code
_entity_poly.pdbx_strand_id
1 'polypeptide(L)'
;MYIQFVLLVFVLNLQAVTAYPHGRVSGVCSSMVPGHNGTYSSTNLDSPYTVTSDVLYYTDGQVITVTLQGNNTEFRGFLLQARNGMEPVGTFTIVGNSSQLLNCGTEGSAVSHNSSTLKSTVVAQWNAPNINNTDIQFRATFVQNFSVYWVGVASPLIRYLATDPLNSTIFPPNSTGLPPNPTGLPPNPTDLPPNSTSLPPNSTVFPPNSTVLPPNSTVSTTHTTVLSPATTKRNSSPSVSVTMCLLLLPLLAIF
;
A
#
# COMPACT_ATOMS: atom_id res chain seq x y z
N MET A 1 -21.41 -37.53 40.34
CA MET A 1 -22.34 -36.84 39.41
C MET A 1 -21.96 -35.40 39.09
N TYR A 2 -21.45 -34.61 40.06
CA TYR A 2 -21.14 -33.19 39.86
C TYR A 2 -20.03 -32.90 38.83
N ILE A 3 -18.95 -33.70 38.83
CA ILE A 3 -17.81 -33.54 37.90
C ILE A 3 -18.21 -33.74 36.43
N GLN A 4 -19.12 -34.68 36.14
CA GLN A 4 -19.62 -34.89 34.77
C GLN A 4 -20.50 -33.73 34.30
N PHE A 5 -21.28 -33.13 35.20
CA PHE A 5 -22.12 -31.97 34.86
C PHE A 5 -21.27 -30.73 34.58
N VAL A 6 -20.21 -30.50 35.37
CA VAL A 6 -19.28 -29.38 35.16
C VAL A 6 -18.50 -29.53 33.84
N LEU A 7 -18.04 -30.74 33.50
CA LEU A 7 -17.40 -31.02 32.21
C LEU A 7 -18.35 -30.82 31.02
N LEU A 8 -19.62 -31.24 31.14
CA LEU A 8 -20.63 -31.03 30.09
C LEU A 8 -20.89 -29.54 29.84
N VAL A 9 -21.02 -28.74 30.90
CA VAL A 9 -21.21 -27.28 30.80
C VAL A 9 -19.98 -26.60 30.22
N PHE A 10 -18.76 -27.05 30.55
CA PHE A 10 -17.53 -26.50 29.95
C PHE A 10 -17.41 -26.82 28.45
N VAL A 11 -17.83 -28.02 28.03
CA VAL A 11 -17.85 -28.42 26.60
C VAL A 11 -18.95 -27.67 25.83
N LEU A 12 -20.11 -27.41 26.44
CA LEU A 12 -21.21 -26.65 25.83
C LEU A 12 -20.92 -25.15 25.68
N ASN A 13 -20.04 -24.58 26.52
CA ASN A 13 -19.67 -23.16 26.46
C ASN A 13 -18.41 -22.87 25.62
N LEU A 14 -17.81 -23.87 24.96
CA LEU A 14 -16.76 -23.68 23.96
C LEU A 14 -17.32 -23.20 22.61
N GLN A 15 -18.27 -22.25 22.64
CA GLN A 15 -18.57 -21.47 21.44
C GLN A 15 -17.37 -20.57 21.18
N ALA A 16 -16.43 -21.09 20.38
CA ALA A 16 -15.29 -20.34 19.90
C ALA A 16 -15.78 -19.02 19.31
N VAL A 17 -15.41 -17.90 19.94
CA VAL A 17 -15.65 -16.57 19.39
C VAL A 17 -14.78 -16.47 18.14
N THR A 18 -15.40 -16.71 16.99
CA THR A 18 -14.76 -16.66 15.68
C THR A 18 -14.57 -15.19 15.29
N ALA A 19 -13.47 -14.59 15.73
CA ALA A 19 -12.97 -13.36 15.13
C ALA A 19 -12.49 -13.71 13.72
N TYR A 20 -13.38 -13.58 12.74
CA TYR A 20 -13.16 -14.05 11.39
C TYR A 20 -12.14 -13.17 10.63
N PRO A 21 -10.97 -13.69 10.26
CA PRO A 21 -9.88 -12.92 9.64
C PRO A 21 -10.10 -12.67 8.13
N HIS A 22 -11.31 -12.92 7.64
CA HIS A 22 -11.57 -13.13 6.22
C HIS A 22 -12.15 -11.90 5.51
N GLY A 23 -12.07 -10.70 6.09
CA GLY A 23 -12.41 -9.43 5.43
C GLY A 23 -13.76 -9.31 4.71
N ARG A 24 -14.76 -10.14 5.03
CA ARG A 24 -16.12 -10.03 4.47
C ARG A 24 -16.91 -8.99 5.24
N VAL A 25 -16.58 -7.73 4.99
CA VAL A 25 -17.02 -6.57 5.79
C VAL A 25 -18.04 -5.69 5.04
N SER A 26 -19.00 -6.30 4.34
CA SER A 26 -19.97 -5.55 3.53
C SER A 26 -20.83 -4.57 4.36
N GLY A 27 -21.04 -4.85 5.65
CA GLY A 27 -21.78 -3.96 6.55
C GLY A 27 -21.09 -2.62 6.85
N VAL A 28 -19.80 -2.47 6.55
CA VAL A 28 -19.05 -1.22 6.80
C VAL A 28 -18.71 -0.46 5.51
N CYS A 29 -19.29 -0.85 4.37
CA CYS A 29 -18.97 -0.25 3.08
C CYS A 29 -19.17 1.26 3.05
N SER A 30 -20.18 1.81 3.73
CA SER A 30 -20.43 3.26 3.77
C SER A 30 -19.44 3.98 4.68
N SER A 31 -19.34 3.55 5.95
CA SER A 31 -18.47 4.18 6.94
C SER A 31 -16.98 3.97 6.67
N MET A 32 -16.62 2.85 6.03
CA MET A 32 -15.28 2.29 5.95
C MET A 32 -14.61 2.03 7.32
N VAL A 33 -15.36 2.14 8.42
CA VAL A 33 -14.84 1.98 9.78
C VAL A 33 -14.87 0.50 10.15
N PRO A 34 -13.75 -0.11 10.58
CA PRO A 34 -13.75 -1.49 11.05
C PRO A 34 -14.74 -1.69 12.22
N GLY A 35 -15.65 -2.65 12.08
CA GLY A 35 -16.65 -2.99 13.09
C GLY A 35 -16.07 -3.84 14.23
N HIS A 36 -15.09 -3.31 14.95
CA HIS A 36 -14.59 -3.93 16.18
C HIS A 36 -15.40 -3.41 17.36
N ASN A 37 -15.86 -4.30 18.25
CA ASN A 37 -16.68 -3.94 19.40
C ASN A 37 -15.86 -3.07 20.37
N GLY A 38 -16.06 -1.74 20.38
CA GLY A 38 -15.36 -0.80 21.25
C GLY A 38 -15.07 0.57 20.61
N THR A 39 -14.77 1.56 21.45
CA THR A 39 -14.38 2.91 21.03
C THR A 39 -12.92 2.90 20.60
N TYR A 40 -12.66 2.58 19.34
CA TYR A 40 -11.31 2.62 18.78
C TYR A 40 -11.15 3.90 17.98
N SER A 41 -9.98 4.51 18.11
CA SER A 41 -9.67 5.76 17.42
C SER A 41 -9.05 5.42 16.07
N SER A 42 -9.64 5.92 14.98
CA SER A 42 -8.84 6.19 13.80
C SER A 42 -7.71 7.12 14.25
N THR A 43 -6.48 6.65 14.27
CA THR A 43 -5.37 7.49 14.73
C THR A 43 -5.34 8.74 13.85
N ASN A 44 -5.63 9.91 14.45
CA ASN A 44 -5.56 11.25 13.84
C ASN A 44 -4.12 11.66 13.45
N LEU A 45 -3.23 10.68 13.29
CA LEU A 45 -1.85 10.82 12.87
C LEU A 45 -1.79 10.52 11.38
N ASP A 46 -0.82 11.15 10.71
CA ASP A 46 -0.48 10.85 9.32
C ASP A 46 -0.43 9.34 9.11
N SER A 47 -1.20 8.87 8.13
CA SER A 47 -1.27 7.44 7.82
C SER A 47 0.11 6.95 7.37
N PRO A 48 0.66 5.87 7.96
CA PRO A 48 1.88 5.24 7.46
C PRO A 48 1.60 4.39 6.22
N TYR A 49 0.40 4.51 5.63
CA TYR A 49 -0.03 3.83 4.43
C TYR A 49 -0.44 4.83 3.36
N THR A 50 -0.25 4.45 2.09
CA THR A 50 -0.62 5.26 0.92
C THR A 50 -1.49 4.47 -0.05
N VAL A 51 -2.36 5.19 -0.74
CA VAL A 51 -3.15 4.69 -1.87
C VAL A 51 -2.73 5.46 -3.10
N THR A 52 -2.28 4.75 -4.14
CA THR A 52 -1.82 5.36 -5.39
C THR A 52 -2.49 4.72 -6.59
N SER A 53 -2.56 5.47 -7.69
CA SER A 53 -3.00 5.01 -9.00
C SER A 53 -1.85 5.19 -10.00
N ASP A 54 -1.82 4.36 -11.04
CA ASP A 54 -0.92 4.48 -12.18
C ASP A 54 -1.24 5.68 -13.10
N VAL A 55 -2.42 6.30 -12.94
CA VAL A 55 -2.85 7.47 -13.70
C VAL A 55 -3.45 8.55 -12.80
N LEU A 56 -3.63 9.75 -13.34
CA LEU A 56 -4.39 10.85 -12.70
C LEU A 56 -5.62 11.28 -13.51
N TYR A 57 -5.80 10.71 -14.70
CA TYR A 57 -6.90 10.99 -15.61
C TYR A 57 -7.38 9.68 -16.22
N TYR A 58 -8.67 9.58 -16.51
CA TYR A 58 -9.23 8.36 -17.09
C TYR A 58 -10.44 8.60 -18.00
N THR A 59 -10.74 7.63 -18.86
CA THR A 59 -11.92 7.61 -19.76
C THR A 59 -12.85 6.42 -19.46
N ASP A 60 -14.00 6.39 -20.13
CA ASP A 60 -14.96 5.28 -20.02
C ASP A 60 -14.31 3.92 -20.31
N GLY A 61 -14.65 2.91 -19.50
CA GLY A 61 -14.17 1.53 -19.65
C GLY A 61 -12.67 1.32 -19.39
N GLN A 62 -11.91 2.37 -19.07
CA GLN A 62 -10.49 2.25 -18.77
C GLN A 62 -10.25 1.39 -17.51
N VAL A 63 -9.21 0.56 -17.57
CA VAL A 63 -8.69 -0.17 -16.42
C VAL A 63 -7.54 0.61 -15.80
N ILE A 64 -7.63 0.86 -14.49
CA ILE A 64 -6.65 1.60 -13.69
C ILE A 64 -6.00 0.67 -12.68
N THR A 65 -4.68 0.71 -12.55
CA THR A 65 -3.98 -0.04 -11.49
C THR A 65 -3.94 0.79 -10.21
N VAL A 66 -4.43 0.23 -9.11
CA VAL A 66 -4.45 0.86 -7.79
C VAL A 66 -3.53 0.09 -6.85
N THR A 67 -2.65 0.79 -6.16
CA THR A 67 -1.69 0.20 -5.22
C THR A 67 -1.91 0.73 -3.81
N LEU A 68 -2.02 -0.20 -2.86
CA LEU A 68 -2.07 0.04 -1.43
C LEU A 68 -0.70 -0.33 -0.86
N GLN A 69 -0.05 0.61 -0.19
CA GLN A 69 1.35 0.44 0.25
C GLN A 69 1.51 0.83 1.71
N GLY A 70 2.23 0.02 2.48
CA GLY A 70 2.77 0.39 3.79
C GLY A 70 4.17 1.00 3.68
N ASN A 71 4.37 2.15 4.32
CA ASN A 71 5.63 2.87 4.33
C ASN A 71 6.43 2.48 5.57
N ASN A 72 7.41 1.59 5.40
CA ASN A 72 8.19 1.01 6.51
C ASN A 72 7.32 0.31 7.58
N THR A 73 6.14 -0.17 7.18
CA THR A 73 5.20 -0.90 8.04
C THR A 73 4.36 -1.86 7.19
N GLU A 74 3.57 -2.69 7.84
CA GLU A 74 2.67 -3.67 7.23
C GLU A 74 1.24 -3.49 7.76
N PHE A 75 0.27 -4.03 7.04
CA PHE A 75 -1.14 -4.07 7.45
C PHE A 75 -1.69 -5.49 7.31
N ARG A 76 -2.66 -5.84 8.17
CA ARG A 76 -3.32 -7.14 8.16
C ARG A 76 -4.58 -7.11 7.32
N GLY A 77 -5.40 -6.10 7.56
CA GLY A 77 -6.67 -5.91 6.90
C GLY A 77 -6.69 -4.63 6.08
N PHE A 78 -7.52 -4.64 5.06
CA PHE A 78 -7.88 -3.44 4.32
C PHE A 78 -9.29 -3.55 3.75
N LEU A 79 -9.84 -2.39 3.39
CA LEU A 79 -11.04 -2.21 2.57
C LEU A 79 -10.76 -1.08 1.58
N LEU A 80 -10.91 -1.34 0.28
CA LEU A 80 -10.68 -0.39 -0.81
C LEU A 80 -11.98 -0.15 -1.58
N GLN A 81 -12.24 1.12 -1.90
CA GLN A 81 -13.29 1.55 -2.84
C GLN A 81 -12.77 2.67 -3.72
N ALA A 82 -13.25 2.76 -4.95
CA ALA A 82 -13.25 4.02 -5.70
C ALA A 82 -14.55 4.75 -5.39
N ARG A 83 -14.49 6.05 -5.11
CA ARG A 83 -15.67 6.83 -4.74
C ARG A 83 -15.76 8.15 -5.50
N ASN A 84 -16.99 8.52 -5.83
CA ASN A 84 -17.38 9.91 -6.00
C ASN A 84 -18.17 10.32 -4.75
N GLY A 85 -17.59 11.19 -3.92
CA GLY A 85 -18.14 11.51 -2.60
C GLY A 85 -18.19 10.29 -1.69
N MET A 86 -19.39 9.87 -1.29
CA MET A 86 -19.62 8.69 -0.45
C MET A 86 -19.95 7.41 -1.24
N GLU A 87 -20.35 7.55 -2.50
CA GLU A 87 -20.86 6.45 -3.30
C GLU A 87 -19.72 5.67 -3.97
N PRO A 88 -19.68 4.33 -3.85
CA PRO A 88 -18.77 3.50 -4.62
C PRO A 88 -19.03 3.62 -6.12
N VAL A 89 -17.97 3.71 -6.92
CA VAL A 89 -18.04 3.83 -8.38
C VAL A 89 -17.19 2.74 -9.04
N GLY A 90 -17.71 2.14 -10.11
CA GLY A 90 -17.01 1.10 -10.88
C GLY A 90 -16.90 -0.23 -10.14
N THR A 91 -16.06 -1.11 -10.69
CA THR A 91 -15.80 -2.44 -10.14
C THR A 91 -14.31 -2.74 -10.13
N PHE A 92 -13.92 -3.77 -9.41
CA PHE A 92 -12.53 -4.21 -9.33
C PHE A 92 -12.33 -5.60 -9.90
N THR A 93 -11.10 -5.84 -10.35
CA THR A 93 -10.54 -7.15 -10.67
C THR A 93 -9.37 -7.41 -9.71
N ILE A 94 -9.31 -8.62 -9.14
CA ILE A 94 -8.29 -8.97 -8.17
C ILE A 94 -6.96 -9.26 -8.84
N VAL A 95 -5.90 -8.68 -8.29
CA VAL A 95 -4.51 -9.00 -8.64
C VAL A 95 -3.87 -9.71 -7.43
N GLY A 96 -3.34 -10.91 -7.66
CA GLY A 96 -2.71 -11.74 -6.63
C GLY A 96 -3.70 -12.48 -5.72
N ASN A 97 -3.19 -13.03 -4.60
CA ASN A 97 -3.91 -14.00 -3.77
C ASN A 97 -4.24 -13.50 -2.35
N SER A 98 -3.96 -12.23 -2.02
CA SER A 98 -4.12 -11.65 -0.68
C SER A 98 -5.44 -10.89 -0.48
N SER A 99 -6.26 -10.85 -1.53
CA SER A 99 -7.43 -9.99 -1.66
C SER A 99 -8.65 -10.78 -2.14
N GLN A 100 -9.83 -10.20 -1.98
CA GLN A 100 -11.09 -10.69 -2.55
C GLN A 100 -12.01 -9.53 -2.91
N LEU A 101 -12.97 -9.79 -3.80
CA LEU A 101 -14.03 -8.84 -4.12
C LEU A 101 -15.08 -8.82 -3.00
N LEU A 102 -15.65 -7.64 -2.79
CA LEU A 102 -16.72 -7.42 -1.83
C LEU A 102 -17.89 -6.70 -2.53
N ASN A 103 -19.11 -7.09 -2.18
CA ASN A 103 -20.32 -6.42 -2.64
C ASN A 103 -20.66 -5.28 -1.65
N CYS A 104 -20.49 -4.04 -2.11
CA CYS A 104 -20.85 -2.82 -1.40
C CYS A 104 -22.00 -2.07 -2.09
N GLY A 105 -23.03 -2.81 -2.52
CA GLY A 105 -24.18 -2.32 -3.28
C GLY A 105 -24.15 -2.75 -4.75
N THR A 106 -22.96 -3.03 -5.28
CA THR A 106 -22.74 -3.70 -6.57
C THR A 106 -21.66 -4.76 -6.40
N GLU A 107 -21.80 -5.90 -7.08
CA GLU A 107 -20.78 -6.95 -7.05
C GLU A 107 -19.43 -6.41 -7.55
N GLY A 108 -18.37 -6.66 -6.78
CA GLY A 108 -17.02 -6.18 -7.12
C GLY A 108 -16.79 -4.67 -6.94
N SER A 109 -17.73 -3.92 -6.33
CA SER A 109 -17.56 -2.48 -6.06
C SER A 109 -16.50 -2.15 -5.00
N ALA A 110 -15.98 -3.15 -4.28
CA ALA A 110 -14.94 -2.99 -3.30
C ALA A 110 -13.97 -4.19 -3.26
N VAL A 111 -12.80 -3.96 -2.69
CA VAL A 111 -11.79 -5.02 -2.46
C VAL A 111 -11.45 -5.06 -0.97
N SER A 112 -11.31 -6.27 -0.42
CA SER A 112 -10.87 -6.46 0.96
C SER A 112 -9.85 -7.59 1.07
N HIS A 113 -9.18 -7.67 2.21
CA HIS A 113 -8.28 -8.77 2.54
C HIS A 113 -9.03 -10.10 2.66
N ASN A 114 -8.38 -11.22 2.36
CA ASN A 114 -8.95 -12.57 2.52
C ASN A 114 -8.33 -13.39 3.68
N SER A 115 -7.33 -12.83 4.34
CA SER A 115 -6.61 -13.43 5.47
C SER A 115 -5.95 -12.35 6.32
N SER A 116 -5.64 -12.68 7.58
CA SER A 116 -4.94 -11.80 8.53
C SER A 116 -3.41 -11.79 8.39
N THR A 117 -2.89 -12.49 7.37
CA THR A 117 -1.47 -12.49 7.01
C THR A 117 -1.02 -11.05 6.74
N LEU A 118 0.18 -10.70 7.22
CA LEU A 118 0.77 -9.38 7.03
C LEU A 118 1.01 -9.11 5.54
N LYS A 119 0.77 -7.85 5.14
CA LYS A 119 0.92 -7.35 3.78
C LYS A 119 1.66 -6.03 3.85
N SER A 120 2.69 -5.89 3.02
CA SER A 120 3.36 -4.61 2.78
C SER A 120 2.75 -3.87 1.59
N THR A 121 2.27 -4.61 0.59
CA THR A 121 1.68 -4.09 -0.63
C THR A 121 0.49 -4.93 -1.09
N VAL A 122 -0.51 -4.28 -1.66
CA VAL A 122 -1.65 -4.92 -2.34
C VAL A 122 -1.93 -4.14 -3.61
N VAL A 123 -2.14 -4.86 -4.72
CA VAL A 123 -2.52 -4.28 -6.01
C VAL A 123 -3.93 -4.76 -6.36
N ALA A 124 -4.72 -3.88 -6.98
CA ALA A 124 -5.99 -4.20 -7.59
C ALA A 124 -6.12 -3.46 -8.93
N GLN A 125 -6.92 -3.99 -9.84
CA GLN A 125 -7.32 -3.29 -11.05
C GLN A 125 -8.73 -2.75 -10.86
N TRP A 126 -8.93 -1.46 -11.09
CA TRP A 126 -10.25 -0.82 -11.09
C TRP A 126 -10.74 -0.64 -12.52
N ASN A 127 -11.96 -1.06 -12.79
CA ASN A 127 -12.63 -0.94 -14.07
C ASN A 127 -13.60 0.23 -14.00
N ALA A 128 -13.34 1.26 -14.81
CA ALA A 128 -14.26 2.37 -14.99
C ALA A 128 -15.59 1.87 -15.57
N PRO A 129 -16.74 2.38 -15.11
CA PRO A 129 -17.99 2.27 -15.84
C PRO A 129 -17.84 2.71 -17.31
N ASN A 130 -18.71 2.23 -18.19
CA ASN A 130 -18.68 2.63 -19.60
C ASN A 130 -19.44 3.93 -19.89
N ILE A 131 -20.21 4.44 -18.92
CA ILE A 131 -21.04 5.64 -19.03
C ILE A 131 -21.18 6.30 -17.65
N ASN A 132 -21.61 7.56 -17.62
CA ASN A 132 -21.92 8.31 -16.40
C ASN A 132 -20.74 8.43 -15.42
N ASN A 133 -19.52 8.50 -15.94
CA ASN A 133 -18.33 8.71 -15.14
C ASN A 133 -18.21 10.15 -14.64
N THR A 134 -17.43 10.31 -13.58
CA THR A 134 -17.20 11.56 -12.85
C THR A 134 -15.81 11.51 -12.21
N ASP A 135 -15.29 12.62 -11.69
CA ASP A 135 -14.05 12.57 -10.91
C ASP A 135 -14.19 11.62 -9.71
N ILE A 136 -13.14 10.82 -9.45
CA ILE A 136 -13.13 9.84 -8.37
C ILE A 136 -11.90 10.00 -7.47
N GLN A 137 -11.98 9.44 -6.27
CA GLN A 137 -10.83 9.14 -5.42
C GLN A 137 -10.88 7.68 -4.99
N PHE A 138 -9.74 7.01 -5.03
CA PHE A 138 -9.58 5.75 -4.33
C PHE A 138 -9.45 6.03 -2.84
N ARG A 139 -10.23 5.33 -2.02
CA ARG A 139 -10.18 5.43 -0.57
C ARG A 139 -9.97 4.05 0.00
N ALA A 140 -9.10 3.96 1.01
CA ALA A 140 -8.85 2.73 1.72
C ALA A 140 -8.91 2.91 3.23
N THR A 141 -9.33 1.85 3.90
CA THR A 141 -9.11 1.64 5.33
C THR A 141 -8.00 0.62 5.50
N PHE A 142 -7.08 0.89 6.41
CA PHE A 142 -5.96 0.00 6.75
C PHE A 142 -6.07 -0.43 8.21
N VAL A 143 -5.97 -1.73 8.46
CA VAL A 143 -5.99 -2.31 9.81
C VAL A 143 -4.62 -2.91 10.12
N GLN A 144 -3.90 -2.29 11.05
CA GLN A 144 -2.60 -2.80 11.51
C GLN A 144 -2.79 -3.90 12.56
N ASN A 145 -3.68 -3.67 13.52
CA ASN A 145 -4.13 -4.64 14.50
C ASN A 145 -5.56 -4.30 14.95
N PHE A 146 -6.14 -5.09 15.85
CA PHE A 146 -7.54 -4.97 16.27
C PHE A 146 -7.92 -3.55 16.75
N SER A 147 -6.99 -2.83 17.38
CA SER A 147 -7.25 -1.53 17.99
C SER A 147 -6.64 -0.35 17.22
N VAL A 148 -5.84 -0.60 16.18
CA VAL A 148 -5.09 0.42 15.45
C VAL A 148 -5.38 0.33 13.96
N TYR A 149 -6.04 1.37 13.44
CA TYR A 149 -6.46 1.46 12.06
C TYR A 149 -6.57 2.92 11.58
N TRP A 150 -6.58 3.09 10.26
CA TRP A 150 -6.76 4.36 9.56
C TRP A 150 -7.91 4.22 8.58
N VAL A 151 -8.82 5.18 8.58
CA VAL A 151 -10.04 5.15 7.76
C VAL A 151 -9.96 6.22 6.68
N GLY A 152 -10.35 5.88 5.46
CA GLY A 152 -10.52 6.85 4.38
C GLY A 152 -9.21 7.49 3.89
N VAL A 153 -8.08 6.78 4.00
CA VAL A 153 -6.82 7.17 3.38
C VAL A 153 -7.05 7.27 1.88
N ALA A 154 -6.90 8.47 1.33
CA ALA A 154 -7.30 8.77 -0.04
C ALA A 154 -6.10 8.85 -0.99
N SER A 155 -6.29 8.42 -2.24
CA SER A 155 -5.41 8.78 -3.34
C SER A 155 -5.55 10.26 -3.72
N PRO A 156 -4.65 10.79 -4.56
CA PRO A 156 -4.95 11.99 -5.34
C PRO A 156 -6.28 11.85 -6.10
N LEU A 157 -6.87 13.00 -6.46
CA LEU A 157 -8.06 13.05 -7.31
C LEU A 157 -7.72 12.51 -8.71
N ILE A 158 -8.53 11.56 -9.20
CA ILE A 158 -8.42 11.02 -10.56
C ILE A 158 -9.55 11.63 -11.38
N ARG A 159 -9.18 12.41 -12.41
CA ARG A 159 -10.14 13.19 -13.19
C ARG A 159 -10.70 12.41 -14.35
N TYR A 160 -12.01 12.48 -14.53
CA TYR A 160 -12.65 11.90 -15.70
C TYR A 160 -12.51 12.82 -16.91
N LEU A 161 -12.10 12.25 -18.03
CA LEU A 161 -12.06 12.91 -19.33
C LEU A 161 -13.25 12.43 -20.14
N ALA A 162 -14.31 13.25 -20.17
CA ALA A 162 -15.48 12.98 -20.99
C ALA A 162 -15.08 12.91 -22.46
N THR A 163 -15.18 11.72 -23.05
CA THR A 163 -15.16 11.59 -24.51
C THR A 163 -16.48 12.14 -25.01
N ASP A 164 -16.47 13.33 -25.61
CA ASP A 164 -17.64 13.89 -26.26
C ASP A 164 -18.13 12.92 -27.35
N PRO A 165 -19.32 12.29 -27.21
CA PRO A 165 -19.86 11.40 -28.23
C PRO A 165 -20.22 12.11 -29.55
N LEU A 166 -20.04 13.43 -29.64
CA LEU A 166 -20.26 14.25 -30.84
C LEU A 166 -19.00 14.89 -31.43
N ASN A 167 -17.79 14.57 -30.94
CA ASN A 167 -16.55 15.15 -31.50
C ASN A 167 -15.38 14.16 -31.60
N SER A 168 -15.57 13.08 -32.36
CA SER A 168 -14.56 12.05 -32.67
C SER A 168 -13.54 12.48 -33.75
N THR A 169 -13.07 13.72 -33.71
CA THR A 169 -11.99 14.23 -34.56
C THR A 169 -11.19 15.23 -33.75
N ILE A 170 -9.85 15.07 -33.67
CA ILE A 170 -8.83 15.85 -32.89
C ILE A 170 -8.43 15.08 -31.61
N PHE A 171 -7.30 14.38 -31.41
CA PHE A 171 -6.05 14.08 -32.11
C PHE A 171 -5.40 12.88 -31.35
N PRO A 172 -4.74 11.90 -31.99
CA PRO A 172 -3.61 11.22 -31.35
C PRO A 172 -2.44 12.22 -31.27
N PRO A 173 -1.48 12.08 -30.33
CA PRO A 173 -0.22 12.81 -30.46
C PRO A 173 0.48 12.24 -31.69
N ASN A 174 0.22 12.83 -32.86
CA ASN A 174 0.92 12.46 -34.07
C ASN A 174 2.32 13.06 -33.94
N SER A 175 3.21 12.26 -33.38
CA SER A 175 4.66 12.38 -33.50
C SER A 175 5.04 12.21 -34.97
N THR A 176 4.70 13.19 -35.79
CA THR A 176 5.28 13.41 -37.13
C THR A 176 5.53 14.90 -37.32
N GLY A 177 6.35 15.46 -36.44
CA GLY A 177 7.23 16.55 -36.84
C GLY A 177 8.26 16.00 -37.81
N LEU A 178 7.88 15.85 -39.09
CA LEU A 178 8.86 15.66 -40.16
C LEU A 178 9.78 16.89 -40.14
N PRO A 179 11.11 16.73 -40.06
CA PRO A 179 12.03 17.84 -40.11
C PRO A 179 11.91 18.55 -41.48
N PRO A 180 12.09 19.87 -41.55
CA PRO A 180 12.13 20.56 -42.83
C PRO A 180 13.30 19.98 -43.64
N ASN A 181 12.96 19.35 -44.76
CA ASN A 181 13.89 18.87 -45.78
C ASN A 181 14.86 20.01 -46.17
N PRO A 182 16.18 19.89 -45.97
CA PRO A 182 17.13 20.84 -46.52
C PRO A 182 17.46 20.40 -47.95
N THR A 183 16.62 20.76 -48.92
CA THR A 183 17.01 20.76 -50.33
C THR A 183 17.63 22.12 -50.66
N GLY A 184 18.92 22.24 -50.37
CA GLY A 184 19.72 23.42 -50.69
C GLY A 184 21.17 23.00 -50.82
N LEU A 185 21.64 22.91 -52.06
CA LEU A 185 22.97 22.49 -52.50
C LEU A 185 24.10 23.19 -51.72
N PRO A 186 25.23 22.51 -51.43
CA PRO A 186 26.37 23.11 -50.74
C PRO A 186 27.17 24.01 -51.69
N PRO A 187 27.52 25.25 -51.30
CA PRO A 187 28.59 25.98 -51.95
C PRO A 187 29.95 25.59 -51.33
N ASN A 188 30.84 25.22 -52.24
CA ASN A 188 32.28 24.93 -52.16
C ASN A 188 33.10 25.75 -51.11
N PRO A 189 34.13 25.15 -50.46
CA PRO A 189 34.95 25.84 -49.47
C PRO A 189 36.19 26.49 -50.10
N THR A 190 36.24 27.82 -50.12
CA THR A 190 37.45 28.59 -50.42
C THR A 190 37.22 30.02 -49.93
N ASP A 191 37.77 30.38 -48.78
CA ASP A 191 38.74 31.49 -48.68
C ASP A 191 39.25 31.68 -47.25
N LEU A 192 40.51 32.10 -47.19
CA LEU A 192 41.50 32.02 -46.11
C LEU A 192 41.23 32.97 -44.91
N PRO A 193 41.85 32.72 -43.73
CA PRO A 193 41.70 33.57 -42.54
C PRO A 193 42.84 34.60 -42.39
N PRO A 194 42.61 35.70 -41.64
CA PRO A 194 43.65 36.41 -40.90
C PRO A 194 43.36 36.32 -39.38
N ASN A 195 44.23 35.76 -38.53
CA ASN A 195 45.38 36.43 -37.88
C ASN A 195 45.00 37.86 -37.41
N SER A 196 45.05 38.29 -36.14
CA SER A 196 46.03 38.02 -35.09
C SER A 196 45.53 38.50 -33.71
N THR A 197 46.06 37.88 -32.66
CA THR A 197 46.56 38.49 -31.40
C THR A 197 45.65 39.39 -30.54
N SER A 198 45.25 38.89 -29.36
CA SER A 198 45.63 39.50 -28.08
C SER A 198 45.53 38.51 -26.90
N LEU A 199 46.72 38.18 -26.38
CA LEU A 199 47.19 37.69 -25.07
C LEU A 199 46.19 37.34 -23.92
N PRO A 200 46.41 36.23 -23.18
CA PRO A 200 45.81 35.97 -21.86
C PRO A 200 46.77 36.29 -20.69
N PRO A 201 46.28 36.53 -19.46
CA PRO A 201 47.09 36.44 -18.26
C PRO A 201 46.81 35.15 -17.47
N ASN A 202 47.90 34.42 -17.26
CA ASN A 202 48.13 33.27 -16.40
C ASN A 202 48.07 33.64 -14.90
N SER A 203 47.56 32.73 -14.07
CA SER A 203 47.91 32.54 -12.64
C SER A 203 47.43 31.13 -12.24
N THR A 204 48.24 30.07 -12.28
CA THR A 204 49.11 29.55 -11.20
C THR A 204 48.41 29.57 -9.82
N VAL A 205 48.26 28.46 -9.08
CA VAL A 205 49.31 27.83 -8.27
C VAL A 205 48.79 26.52 -7.62
N PHE A 206 49.47 25.39 -7.93
CA PHE A 206 49.88 24.23 -7.11
C PHE A 206 48.92 23.46 -6.17
N PRO A 207 48.89 22.11 -6.27
CA PRO A 207 48.78 21.20 -5.12
C PRO A 207 50.17 20.68 -4.68
N PRO A 208 50.49 20.57 -3.38
CA PRO A 208 51.67 19.85 -2.94
C PRO A 208 51.33 18.43 -2.46
N ASN A 209 52.02 17.49 -3.10
CA ASN A 209 52.37 16.15 -2.64
C ASN A 209 53.23 16.21 -1.35
N SER A 210 53.20 15.14 -0.53
CA SER A 210 54.26 14.64 0.39
C SER A 210 53.67 13.95 1.63
N THR A 211 53.59 12.61 1.70
CA THR A 211 54.62 11.63 2.15
C THR A 211 54.54 11.25 3.64
N VAL A 212 54.71 9.93 3.89
CA VAL A 212 55.54 9.29 4.97
C VAL A 212 54.82 8.58 6.16
N LEU A 213 54.89 7.23 6.10
CA LEU A 213 55.04 6.17 7.15
C LEU A 213 53.81 5.43 7.75
N PRO A 214 53.77 4.08 7.63
CA PRO A 214 53.57 3.12 8.73
C PRO A 214 54.95 2.57 9.20
N PRO A 215 55.16 1.64 10.19
CA PRO A 215 54.25 0.67 10.85
C PRO A 215 54.49 0.46 12.39
N ASN A 216 53.87 -0.60 12.96
CA ASN A 216 54.47 -1.62 13.86
C ASN A 216 53.90 -1.80 15.30
N SER A 217 53.54 -3.07 15.60
CA SER A 217 53.58 -3.86 16.86
C SER A 217 52.86 -3.37 18.13
N THR A 218 52.22 -4.19 18.99
CA THR A 218 52.61 -5.52 19.48
C THR A 218 51.44 -6.25 20.19
N VAL A 219 51.48 -7.58 20.07
CA VAL A 219 50.79 -8.73 20.70
C VAL A 219 50.59 -8.71 22.22
N SER A 220 49.57 -9.47 22.71
CA SER A 220 49.53 -10.37 23.92
C SER A 220 48.21 -10.17 24.72
N THR A 221 47.38 -11.13 25.17
CA THR A 221 47.39 -12.61 25.28
C THR A 221 45.98 -13.07 25.73
N THR A 222 45.48 -14.20 25.18
CA THR A 222 44.71 -15.33 25.77
C THR A 222 43.61 -15.10 26.84
N HIS A 223 42.44 -15.74 26.86
CA HIS A 223 42.20 -17.19 27.03
C HIS A 223 40.67 -17.53 27.01
N THR A 224 40.29 -18.64 26.34
CA THR A 224 39.30 -19.68 26.77
C THR A 224 37.79 -19.37 26.68
N THR A 225 36.79 -20.19 26.30
CA THR A 225 36.59 -21.50 25.60
C THR A 225 35.06 -21.75 25.58
N VAL A 226 34.46 -21.96 24.39
CA VAL A 226 33.43 -22.98 24.02
C VAL A 226 31.99 -22.91 24.59
N LEU A 227 30.99 -22.81 23.70
CA LEU A 227 29.92 -23.83 23.41
C LEU A 227 28.69 -23.20 22.69
N SER A 228 28.46 -23.60 21.43
CA SER A 228 27.15 -23.60 20.73
C SER A 228 26.21 -24.68 21.34
N PRO A 229 24.97 -24.99 20.86
CA PRO A 229 24.21 -24.53 19.67
C PRO A 229 22.68 -24.31 19.90
N ALA A 230 21.93 -23.87 18.87
CA ALA A 230 20.64 -24.48 18.45
C ALA A 230 19.79 -23.56 17.54
N THR A 231 19.53 -24.05 16.34
CA THR A 231 18.42 -23.71 15.44
C THR A 231 17.05 -24.04 16.05
N THR A 232 16.07 -23.14 15.99
CA THR A 232 14.63 -23.50 15.94
C THR A 232 13.80 -22.35 15.36
N LYS A 233 13.23 -22.58 14.16
CA LYS A 233 12.05 -21.87 13.65
C LYS A 233 10.85 -22.19 14.55
N ARG A 234 10.12 -21.17 15.03
CA ARG A 234 8.80 -21.32 15.66
C ARG A 234 7.96 -20.10 15.26
N ASN A 235 7.15 -20.20 14.21
CA ASN A 235 5.72 -20.55 14.22
C ASN A 235 4.85 -19.81 15.24
N SER A 236 3.81 -19.18 14.67
CA SER A 236 2.45 -18.93 15.19
C SER A 236 2.25 -17.89 16.29
N SER A 237 1.71 -16.73 15.89
CA SER A 237 0.99 -15.79 16.77
C SER A 237 -0.23 -16.46 17.41
N PRO A 238 -0.56 -16.15 18.68
CA PRO A 238 -1.75 -16.67 19.32
C PRO A 238 -2.97 -15.85 18.89
N SER A 239 -4.08 -16.53 18.57
CA SER A 239 -5.41 -15.92 18.61
C SER A 239 -5.72 -15.59 20.07
N VAL A 240 -6.11 -14.35 20.34
CA VAL A 240 -6.55 -13.93 21.67
C VAL A 240 -7.94 -14.54 21.89
N SER A 241 -8.00 -15.56 22.74
CA SER A 241 -9.25 -16.09 23.27
C SER A 241 -9.78 -15.09 24.29
N VAL A 242 -10.92 -14.46 23.98
CA VAL A 242 -11.64 -13.63 24.93
C VAL A 242 -12.26 -14.56 25.97
N THR A 243 -11.59 -14.71 27.11
CA THR A 243 -12.14 -15.40 28.28
C THR A 243 -13.35 -14.62 28.76
N MET A 244 -14.54 -15.12 28.46
CA MET A 244 -15.79 -14.68 29.05
C MET A 244 -15.71 -15.01 30.55
N CYS A 245 -15.44 -13.99 31.36
CA CYS A 245 -15.44 -14.06 32.81
C CYS A 245 -16.89 -14.23 33.28
N LEU A 246 -17.38 -15.48 33.27
CA LEU A 246 -18.59 -15.86 33.97
C LEU A 246 -18.26 -15.97 35.46
N LEU A 247 -18.44 -14.85 36.17
CA LEU A 247 -18.61 -14.79 37.61
C LEU A 247 -19.83 -15.64 38.00
N LEU A 248 -19.65 -16.94 38.16
CA LEU A 248 -20.60 -17.83 38.84
C LEU A 248 -20.09 -18.08 40.25
N LEU A 249 -20.25 -17.06 41.09
CA LEU A 249 -20.37 -17.22 42.54
C LEU A 249 -21.81 -17.63 42.83
N PRO A 250 -22.11 -18.85 43.29
CA PRO A 250 -23.34 -19.07 44.03
C PRO A 250 -23.07 -18.61 45.46
N LEU A 251 -23.36 -17.34 45.72
CA LEU A 251 -23.69 -16.88 47.05
C LEU A 251 -25.09 -17.45 47.37
N LEU A 252 -25.15 -18.54 48.14
CA LEU A 252 -26.29 -18.95 49.00
C LEU A 252 -25.81 -20.19 49.76
N ALA A 253 -25.27 -20.08 50.97
CA ALA A 253 -26.01 -19.89 52.21
C ALA A 253 -27.15 -20.91 52.38
N ILE A 254 -27.11 -21.62 53.52
CA ILE A 254 -28.19 -22.29 54.25
C ILE A 254 -28.06 -23.84 54.32
N PHE A 255 -27.60 -24.27 55.51
CA PHE A 255 -27.43 -25.61 56.12
C PHE A 255 -26.17 -26.43 55.81
#